data_AF-A0A7Y2RHA8-F1
#
_entry.id   AF-A0A7Y2RHA8-F1
#
_cell.length_a   1.000
_cell.length_b   1.000
_cell.length_c   1.000
_cell.angle_alpha   90.00
_cell.angle_beta   90.00
_cell.angle_gamma   90.00
#
_symmetry.space_group_name_H-M   'P 1'
#
loop_
_entity.id
_entity.type
_entity.pdbx_description
1 polymer ?
#
loop_
_entity_poly.entity_id
_entity_poly.type
_entity_poly.pdbx_seq_one_letter_code
_entity_poly.pdbx_strand_id
1 'polypeptide(L)'
;MKSLLLRFEKNKWLSLLTAIIVGGLVGYYLLSVDWMPIQNWFKWILGLGATGLVLLHVKSMFSENVEDLGFYYSRLYGMCVGFIYSSVGFMILLKFKTDPSAASGLILLSTVLATGCFYFIKNSYSKLAESHLIGKNLIEKQKKKAQEAE
;
A
#
# COMPACT_ATOMS: atom_id res chain seq x y z
N MET A 1 8.47 -4.51 -17.52
CA MET A 1 7.53 -4.31 -16.39
C MET A 1 6.81 -2.95 -16.42
N LYS A 2 7.51 -1.81 -16.56
CA LYS A 2 6.88 -0.47 -16.62
C LYS A 2 5.80 -0.34 -17.72
N SER A 3 6.11 -0.76 -18.94
CA SER A 3 5.16 -0.72 -20.08
C SER A 3 3.87 -1.51 -19.83
N LEU A 4 4.00 -2.68 -19.19
CA LEU A 4 2.87 -3.51 -18.80
C LEU A 4 2.00 -2.80 -17.74
N LEU A 5 2.62 -2.24 -16.70
CA LEU A 5 1.92 -1.51 -15.63
C LEU A 5 1.20 -0.25 -16.15
N LEU A 6 1.75 0.43 -17.16
CA LEU A 6 1.08 1.54 -17.84
C LEU A 6 -0.15 1.09 -18.64
N ARG A 7 -0.13 -0.12 -19.22
CA ARG A 7 -1.33 -0.69 -19.88
C ARG A 7 -2.42 -1.01 -18.86
N PHE A 8 -2.06 -1.63 -17.74
CA PHE A 8 -3.00 -1.88 -16.65
C PHE A 8 -3.59 -0.58 -16.08
N GLU A 9 -2.75 0.44 -15.88
CA GLU A 9 -3.20 1.75 -15.38
C GLU A 9 -4.32 2.36 -16.23
N LYS A 10 -4.32 2.14 -17.54
CA LYS A 10 -5.37 2.61 -18.45
C LYS A 10 -6.67 1.81 -18.37
N ASN A 11 -6.64 0.58 -17.86
CA ASN A 11 -7.81 -0.30 -17.79
C ASN A 11 -8.09 -0.77 -16.35
N LYS A 12 -9.11 -0.15 -15.74
CA LYS A 12 -9.52 -0.43 -14.35
C LYS A 12 -9.95 -1.88 -14.14
N TRP A 13 -10.71 -2.44 -15.08
CA TRP A 13 -11.21 -3.82 -14.98
C TRP A 13 -10.08 -4.83 -15.07
N LEU A 14 -9.16 -4.61 -16.00
CA LEU A 14 -7.99 -5.46 -16.13
C LEU A 14 -7.11 -5.41 -14.86
N SER A 15 -6.90 -4.21 -14.30
CA SER A 15 -6.19 -4.05 -13.02
C SER A 15 -6.89 -4.78 -11.87
N LEU A 16 -8.22 -4.69 -11.80
CA LEU A 16 -9.02 -5.34 -10.76
C LEU A 16 -8.96 -6.86 -10.86
N LEU A 17 -9.15 -7.43 -12.05
CA LEU A 17 -9.10 -8.88 -12.27
C LEU A 17 -7.72 -9.44 -11.92
N THR A 18 -6.66 -8.79 -12.38
CA THR A 18 -5.29 -9.21 -12.04
C THR A 18 -5.04 -9.13 -10.53
N ALA A 19 -5.50 -8.07 -9.87
CA ALA A 19 -5.36 -7.94 -8.43
C ALA A 19 -6.12 -9.02 -7.65
N ILE A 20 -7.34 -9.39 -8.08
CA ILE A 20 -8.12 -10.47 -7.48
C ILE A 20 -7.41 -11.82 -7.66
N ILE A 21 -6.91 -12.11 -8.86
CA ILE A 21 -6.19 -13.37 -9.14
C ILE A 21 -4.93 -13.46 -8.26
N VAL A 22 -4.11 -12.40 -8.26
CA VAL A 22 -2.87 -12.39 -7.45
C VAL A 22 -3.19 -12.47 -5.96
N GLY A 23 -4.14 -11.67 -5.48
CA GLY A 23 -4.56 -11.68 -4.07
C GLY A 23 -5.13 -13.02 -3.64
N GLY A 24 -5.92 -13.66 -4.50
CA GLY A 24 -6.48 -15.01 -4.27
C GLY A 24 -5.41 -16.10 -4.19
N LEU A 25 -4.46 -16.10 -5.13
CA LEU A 25 -3.36 -17.07 -5.13
C LEU A 25 -2.46 -16.92 -3.91
N VAL A 26 -2.07 -15.68 -3.57
CA VAL A 26 -1.23 -15.41 -2.40
C VAL A 26 -2.01 -15.70 -1.11
N GLY A 27 -3.28 -15.31 -1.02
CA GLY A 27 -4.14 -15.59 0.14
C GLY A 27 -4.31 -17.08 0.37
N TYR A 28 -4.54 -17.86 -0.69
CA TYR A 28 -4.59 -19.32 -0.64
C TYR A 28 -3.28 -19.91 -0.13
N TYR A 29 -2.15 -19.47 -0.69
CA TYR A 29 -0.85 -19.93 -0.26
C TYR A 29 -0.62 -19.66 1.23
N LEU A 30 -0.84 -18.43 1.70
CA LEU A 30 -0.61 -18.06 3.11
C LEU A 30 -1.49 -18.85 4.10
N LEU A 31 -2.72 -19.19 3.72
CA LEU A 31 -3.59 -20.04 4.53
C LEU A 31 -3.23 -21.51 4.46
N SER A 32 -2.75 -21.99 3.31
CA SER A 32 -2.33 -23.40 3.16
C SER A 32 -1.13 -23.78 4.01
N VAL A 33 -0.28 -22.80 4.37
CA VAL A 33 0.88 -23.01 5.24
C VAL A 33 0.47 -23.12 6.71
N ASP A 34 -0.77 -22.72 7.07
CA ASP A 34 -1.35 -22.76 8.42
C ASP A 34 -0.41 -22.25 9.53
N TRP A 35 0.44 -21.27 9.19
CA TRP A 35 1.50 -20.82 10.08
C TRP A 35 0.95 -20.02 11.27
N MET A 36 -0.13 -19.26 11.06
CA MET A 36 -0.69 -18.41 12.10
C MET A 36 -2.17 -18.08 11.85
N PRO A 37 -2.92 -17.71 12.91
CA PRO A 37 -4.30 -17.26 12.79
C PRO A 37 -4.46 -16.09 11.83
N ILE A 38 -5.60 -16.03 11.13
CA ILE A 38 -5.93 -14.99 10.15
C ILE A 38 -5.78 -13.55 10.70
N GLN A 39 -6.13 -13.34 11.97
CA GLN A 39 -5.99 -12.02 12.61
C GLN A 39 -4.52 -11.57 12.67
N ASN A 40 -3.59 -12.51 12.84
CA ASN A 40 -2.16 -12.21 12.86
C ASN A 40 -1.66 -11.92 11.45
N TRP A 41 -2.18 -12.58 10.42
CA TRP A 41 -1.89 -12.19 9.03
C TRP A 41 -2.28 -10.74 8.74
N PHE A 42 -3.43 -10.27 9.21
CA PHE A 42 -3.80 -8.85 9.06
C PHE A 42 -2.87 -7.90 9.82
N LYS A 43 -2.43 -8.26 11.03
CA LYS A 43 -1.43 -7.46 11.75
C LYS A 43 -0.10 -7.39 10.99
N TRP A 44 0.34 -8.49 10.39
CA TRP A 44 1.55 -8.52 9.57
C TRP A 44 1.41 -7.66 8.31
N ILE A 45 0.29 -7.79 7.59
CA ILE A 45 0.05 -6.98 6.38
C ILE A 45 -0.06 -5.49 6.74
N LEU A 46 -0.72 -5.17 7.85
CA LEU A 46 -0.76 -3.82 8.42
C LEU A 46 0.65 -3.31 8.74
N GLY A 47 1.46 -4.10 9.44
CA GLY A 47 2.84 -3.76 9.81
C GLY A 47 3.73 -3.56 8.57
N LEU A 48 3.58 -4.40 7.55
CA LEU A 48 4.26 -4.25 6.26
C LEU A 48 3.84 -2.97 5.54
N GLY A 49 2.54 -2.67 5.51
CA GLY A 49 2.03 -1.43 4.93
C GLY A 49 2.55 -0.19 5.66
N ALA A 50 2.49 -0.17 7.00
CA ALA A 50 2.97 0.94 7.81
C ALA A 50 4.49 1.16 7.65
N THR A 51 5.27 0.08 7.73
CA THR A 51 6.73 0.12 7.56
C THR A 51 7.10 0.60 6.16
N GLY A 52 6.45 0.07 5.12
CA GLY A 52 6.66 0.49 3.74
C GLY A 52 6.34 1.98 3.54
N LEU A 53 5.27 2.48 4.14
CA LEU A 53 4.89 3.89 4.07
C LEU A 53 5.95 4.78 4.72
N VAL A 54 6.43 4.42 5.92
CA VAL A 54 7.51 5.14 6.61
C VAL A 54 8.77 5.18 5.75
N LEU A 55 9.20 4.05 5.19
CA LEU A 55 10.37 3.99 4.30
C LEU A 55 10.20 4.86 3.05
N LEU A 56 8.99 4.93 2.48
CA LEU A 56 8.69 5.81 1.35
C LEU A 56 8.70 7.30 1.75
N HIS A 57 8.24 7.65 2.94
CA HIS A 57 8.38 9.01 3.45
C HIS A 57 9.85 9.39 3.66
N VAL A 58 10.63 8.51 4.29
CA VAL A 58 12.08 8.69 4.46
C VAL A 58 12.74 8.90 3.10
N LYS A 59 12.45 8.05 2.11
CA LYS A 59 12.95 8.21 0.73
C LYS A 59 12.61 9.60 0.17
N SER A 60 11.37 10.06 0.33
CA SER A 60 10.97 11.37 -0.20
C SER A 60 11.66 12.55 0.45
N MET A 61 12.05 12.44 1.72
CA MET A 61 12.81 13.50 2.39
C MET A 61 14.23 13.65 1.80
N PHE A 62 14.80 12.55 1.31
CA PHE A 62 16.13 12.54 0.69
C PHE A 62 16.12 12.71 -0.84
N SER A 63 14.95 12.81 -1.47
CA SER A 63 14.83 13.08 -2.91
C SER A 63 14.81 14.59 -3.19
N GLU A 64 15.44 15.00 -4.27
CA GLU A 64 15.45 16.40 -4.72
C GLU A 64 14.32 16.66 -5.70
N ASN A 65 14.06 15.70 -6.60
CA ASN A 65 13.05 15.82 -7.66
C ASN A 65 12.13 14.58 -7.74
N VAL A 66 11.03 14.69 -8.50
CA VAL A 66 10.05 13.60 -8.68
C VAL A 66 10.69 12.37 -9.33
N GLU A 67 11.70 12.59 -10.17
CA GLU A 67 12.41 11.54 -10.89
C GLU A 67 13.18 10.61 -9.92
N ASP A 68 13.75 11.14 -8.84
CA ASP A 68 14.53 10.40 -7.83
C ASP A 68 13.65 9.42 -7.03
N LEU A 69 12.40 9.82 -6.80
CA LEU A 69 11.39 8.95 -6.18
C LEU A 69 11.15 7.71 -7.04
N GLY A 70 11.19 7.88 -8.35
CA GLY A 70 11.13 6.81 -9.34
C GLY A 70 9.72 6.28 -9.57
N PHE A 71 9.57 5.56 -10.69
CA PHE A 71 8.29 5.08 -11.21
C PHE A 71 7.43 4.27 -10.21
N TYR A 72 8.06 3.55 -9.29
CA TYR A 72 7.35 2.68 -8.35
C TYR A 72 6.91 3.37 -7.08
N TYR A 73 7.32 4.62 -6.84
CA TYR A 73 7.05 5.33 -5.58
C TYR A 73 5.56 5.41 -5.25
N SER A 74 4.79 6.05 -6.12
CA SER A 74 3.33 6.23 -5.95
C SER A 74 2.59 4.90 -5.92
N ARG A 75 3.08 3.90 -6.66
CA ARG A 75 2.50 2.56 -6.73
C ARG A 75 2.68 1.81 -5.41
N LEU A 76 3.90 1.79 -4.87
CA LEU A 76 4.20 1.21 -3.57
C LEU A 76 3.49 1.95 -2.45
N TYR A 77 3.39 3.28 -2.55
CA TYR A 77 2.62 4.06 -1.58
C TYR A 77 1.15 3.62 -1.57
N GLY A 78 0.52 3.55 -2.74
CA GLY A 78 -0.86 3.08 -2.86
C GLY A 78 -1.05 1.65 -2.33
N MET A 79 -0.10 0.76 -2.59
CA MET A 79 -0.11 -0.60 -2.05
C MET A 79 -0.07 -0.61 -0.52
N CYS A 80 0.86 0.15 0.07
CA CYS A 80 1.03 0.26 1.52
C CYS A 80 -0.23 0.83 2.18
N VAL A 81 -0.78 1.90 1.61
CA VAL A 81 -2.04 2.50 2.07
C VAL A 81 -3.21 1.51 1.94
N GLY A 82 -3.29 0.77 0.83
CA GLY A 82 -4.27 -0.29 0.63
C GLY A 82 -4.20 -1.35 1.72
N PHE A 83 -3.00 -1.83 2.03
CA PHE A 83 -2.77 -2.80 3.10
C PHE A 83 -3.18 -2.26 4.47
N ILE A 84 -2.80 -1.03 4.80
CA ILE A 84 -3.16 -0.43 6.09
C ILE A 84 -4.68 -0.35 6.25
N TYR A 85 -5.38 0.32 5.32
CA TYR A 85 -6.81 0.57 5.47
C TYR A 85 -7.65 -0.71 5.40
N SER A 86 -7.34 -1.61 4.47
CA SER A 86 -8.08 -2.87 4.36
C SER A 86 -7.83 -3.77 5.57
N SER A 87 -6.59 -3.87 6.07
CA SER A 87 -6.29 -4.67 7.27
C SER A 87 -6.98 -4.10 8.50
N VAL A 88 -6.92 -2.79 8.73
CA VAL A 88 -7.64 -2.15 9.86
C VAL A 88 -9.14 -2.39 9.75
N GLY A 89 -9.73 -2.20 8.56
CA GLY A 89 -11.16 -2.44 8.33
C GLY A 89 -11.57 -3.86 8.69
N PHE A 90 -10.85 -4.88 8.20
CA PHE A 90 -11.17 -6.27 8.49
C PHE A 90 -10.85 -6.69 9.93
N MET A 91 -9.82 -6.12 10.56
CA MET A 91 -9.56 -6.34 11.97
C MET A 91 -10.69 -5.81 12.85
N ILE A 92 -11.25 -4.63 12.52
CA ILE A 92 -12.43 -4.09 13.22
C ILE A 92 -13.64 -5.02 13.04
N LEU A 93 -13.87 -5.52 11.81
CA LEU A 93 -14.97 -6.45 11.52
C LEU A 93 -14.82 -7.77 12.29
N LEU A 94 -13.61 -8.29 12.42
CA LEU A 94 -13.32 -9.54 13.13
C LEU A 94 -13.32 -9.40 14.65
N LYS A 95 -13.21 -8.18 15.20
CA LYS A 95 -13.25 -7.94 16.65
C LYS A 95 -14.57 -8.40 17.30
N PHE A 96 -15.64 -8.54 16.52
CA PHE A 96 -16.97 -8.90 16.99
C PHE A 96 -17.41 -10.34 16.65
N LYS A 97 -16.52 -11.18 16.10
CA LYS A 97 -16.83 -12.57 15.74
C LYS A 97 -15.76 -13.53 16.22
N THR A 98 -16.18 -14.77 16.50
CA THR A 98 -15.29 -15.93 16.60
C THR A 98 -14.50 -16.10 15.31
N ASP A 99 -13.31 -16.71 15.40
CA ASP A 99 -12.41 -16.85 14.26
C ASP A 99 -13.13 -17.38 13.01
N PRO A 100 -12.91 -16.73 11.85
CA PRO A 100 -13.65 -17.06 10.64
C PRO A 100 -13.29 -18.47 10.16
N SER A 101 -14.25 -19.14 9.52
CA SER A 101 -13.99 -20.42 8.84
C SER A 101 -12.86 -20.27 7.82
N ALA A 102 -12.21 -21.38 7.44
CA ALA A 102 -11.12 -21.36 6.45
C ALA A 102 -11.52 -20.64 5.14
N ALA A 103 -12.74 -20.88 4.66
CA ALA A 103 -13.28 -20.21 3.47
C ALA A 103 -13.46 -18.70 3.67
N SER A 104 -13.99 -18.28 4.82
CA SER A 104 -14.13 -16.86 5.15
C SER A 104 -12.77 -16.19 5.36
N GLY A 105 -11.83 -16.86 6.03
CA GLY A 105 -10.44 -16.39 6.18
C GLY A 105 -9.76 -16.18 4.82
N LEU A 106 -9.97 -17.09 3.87
CA LEU A 106 -9.44 -16.98 2.51
C LEU A 106 -9.99 -15.76 1.78
N ILE A 107 -11.30 -15.54 1.82
CA ILE A 107 -11.94 -14.38 1.19
C ILE A 107 -11.36 -13.08 1.78
N LEU A 108 -11.27 -12.99 3.11
CA LEU A 108 -10.80 -11.78 3.78
C LEU A 108 -9.32 -11.50 3.46
N LEU A 109 -8.46 -12.53 3.56
CA LEU A 109 -7.02 -12.39 3.26
C LEU A 109 -6.78 -12.00 1.81
N SER A 110 -7.47 -12.68 0.89
CA SER A 110 -7.39 -12.41 -0.53
C SER A 110 -7.86 -10.99 -0.86
N THR A 111 -8.87 -10.49 -0.16
CA THR A 111 -9.39 -9.14 -0.36
C THR A 111 -8.39 -8.07 0.08
N VAL A 112 -7.72 -8.25 1.23
CA VAL A 112 -6.66 -7.34 1.70
C VAL A 112 -5.51 -7.30 0.70
N LEU A 113 -5.04 -8.48 0.28
CA LEU A 113 -3.93 -8.60 -0.67
C LEU A 113 -4.30 -8.01 -2.04
N ALA A 114 -5.49 -8.35 -2.55
CA ALA A 114 -6.00 -7.79 -3.81
C ALA A 114 -6.14 -6.27 -3.74
N THR A 115 -6.55 -5.70 -2.60
CA THR A 115 -6.66 -4.24 -2.44
C THR A 115 -5.31 -3.55 -2.60
N GLY A 116 -4.27 -4.04 -1.92
CA GLY A 116 -2.92 -3.49 -2.08
C GLY A 116 -2.38 -3.67 -3.50
N CYS A 117 -2.53 -4.87 -4.08
CA CYS A 117 -2.13 -5.14 -5.47
C CYS A 117 -2.86 -4.25 -6.47
N PHE A 118 -4.16 -4.00 -6.26
CA PHE A 118 -4.94 -3.13 -7.13
C PHE A 118 -4.40 -1.71 -7.13
N TYR A 119 -4.13 -1.13 -5.96
CA TYR A 119 -3.58 0.23 -5.89
C TYR A 119 -2.17 0.33 -6.47
N PHE A 120 -1.35 -0.71 -6.32
CA PHE A 120 -0.05 -0.80 -6.98
C PHE A 120 -0.19 -0.76 -8.51
N ILE A 121 -1.06 -1.61 -9.06
CA ILE A 121 -1.23 -1.80 -10.49
C ILE A 121 -1.90 -0.57 -11.13
N LYS A 122 -2.94 -0.04 -10.49
CA LYS A 122 -3.73 1.09 -10.99
C LYS A 122 -3.03 2.44 -10.81
N ASN A 123 -2.00 2.50 -9.96
CA ASN A 123 -1.25 3.72 -9.64
C ASN A 123 -2.14 4.86 -9.12
N SER A 124 -3.04 4.56 -8.18
CA SER A 124 -4.04 5.53 -7.70
C SER A 124 -3.46 6.77 -7.00
N TYR A 125 -2.16 6.78 -6.71
CA TYR A 125 -1.46 7.86 -6.01
C TYR A 125 -0.43 8.56 -6.91
N SER A 126 -0.63 8.55 -8.24
CA SER A 126 0.33 9.10 -9.20
C SER A 126 0.78 10.54 -8.90
N LYS A 127 -0.11 11.39 -8.36
CA LYS A 127 0.17 12.79 -7.99
C LYS A 127 0.86 12.98 -6.63
N LEU A 128 1.03 11.91 -5.86
CA LEU A 128 1.54 12.02 -4.49
C LEU A 128 3.03 12.40 -4.43
N ALA A 129 3.81 11.94 -5.40
CA ALA A 129 5.24 12.26 -5.49
C ALA A 129 5.47 13.79 -5.54
N GLU A 130 4.69 14.50 -6.35
CA GLU A 130 4.72 15.96 -6.43
C GLU A 130 4.31 16.59 -5.09
N SER A 131 3.25 16.08 -4.47
CA SER A 131 2.74 16.61 -3.20
C SER A 131 3.75 16.51 -2.06
N HIS A 132 4.52 15.41 -1.97
CA HIS A 132 5.57 15.27 -0.96
C HIS A 132 6.74 16.23 -1.16
N LEU A 133 7.17 16.47 -2.40
CA LEU A 133 8.25 17.41 -2.68
C LEU A 133 7.83 18.86 -2.43
N ILE A 134 6.59 19.22 -2.78
CA ILE A 134 6.02 20.53 -2.42
C ILE A 134 6.02 20.69 -0.90
N GLY A 135 5.57 19.67 -0.16
CA GLY A 135 5.61 19.67 1.30
C GLY A 135 7.01 19.85 1.87
N LYS A 136 8.01 19.12 1.36
CA LYS A 136 9.42 19.25 1.75
C LYS A 136 9.93 20.68 1.54
N ASN A 137 9.72 21.24 0.36
CA ASN A 137 10.20 22.57 0.00
C ASN A 137 9.59 23.66 0.89
N LEU A 138 8.31 23.52 1.26
CA LEU A 138 7.65 24.42 2.21
C LEU A 138 8.28 24.35 3.60
N ILE A 139 8.57 23.14 4.10
CA ILE A 139 9.23 22.94 5.40
C ILE A 139 10.64 23.54 5.40
N GLU A 140 11.43 23.31 4.35
CA GLU A 140 12.78 23.88 4.24
C GLU A 140 12.76 25.41 4.17
N LYS A 141 11.80 25.98 3.44
CA LYS A 141 11.61 27.44 3.38
C LYS A 141 11.25 28.02 4.74
N GLN A 142 10.42 27.34 5.53
CA GLN A 142 10.09 27.77 6.89
C GLN A 142 11.30 27.69 7.83
N LYS A 143 12.11 26.63 7.73
CA LYS A 143 13.34 26.50 8.54
C LYS A 143 14.34 27.62 8.26
N LYS A 144 14.60 27.95 6.99
CA LYS A 144 15.50 29.05 6.63
C LYS A 144 15.03 30.39 7.19
N LYS A 145 13.73 30.68 7.08
CA LYS A 145 13.13 31.90 7.65
C LYS A 145 13.26 31.99 9.16
N ALA A 146 13.15 30.87 9.88
CA ALA A 146 13.32 30.85 11.32
C ALA A 146 14.77 31.14 11.72
N GLN A 147 15.74 30.62 10.97
CA GLN A 147 17.18 30.85 11.19
C GLN A 147 17.62 32.28 10.86
N GLU A 148 16.97 32.94 9.89
CA GLU A 148 17.21 34.34 9.54
C GLU A 148 16.58 35.33 10.53
N ALA A 149 15.68 34.87 11.40
CA ALA A 149 14.99 35.68 12.40
C ALA A 149 15.60 35.58 13.81
N GLU A 150 16.57 34.68 14.00
CA GLU A 150 17.43 34.55 15.20
C GLU A 150 18.74 35.34 15.02
#